data_AF-A0A2V6P229-F1
#
_entry.id   AF-A0A2V6P229-F1
#
_cell.length_a   1.000
_cell.length_b   1.000
_cell.length_c   1.000
_cell.angle_alpha   90.00
_cell.angle_beta   90.00
_cell.angle_gamma   90.00
#
_symmetry.space_group_name_H-M   'P 1'
#
loop_
_entity.id
_entity.type
_entity.pdbx_description
1 polymer ?
#
loop_
_entity_poly.entity_id
_entity_poly.type
_entity_poly.pdbx_seq_one_letter_code
_entity_poly.pdbx_strand_id
1 'polypeptide(L)'
;MIAKFFLIAASMLMIAASVFAQAAVSSSTNTQGSSAPQISPTPPQNEGPAPRIPAIEELDQAFKQTSLGKAADEARLHAQWRELSNRIINDRDLVEARANAGKARTDLEKRQRLRAYYTLFYDRMRAQAGSQELKSYIDTHKTQHLALLAQNRVRPSPAPAATASPKPRPHLHPPEPPLPQ
;
A
#
# COMPACT_ATOMS: atom_id res chain seq x y z
N MET A 1 21.43 -50.69 -18.80
CA MET A 1 20.64 -50.07 -19.89
C MET A 1 19.30 -49.62 -19.35
N ILE A 2 18.72 -48.62 -20.02
CA ILE A 2 17.39 -48.00 -19.84
C ILE A 2 17.44 -46.68 -19.07
N ALA A 3 17.85 -45.66 -19.81
CA ALA A 3 17.57 -44.26 -19.55
C ALA A 3 16.05 -44.03 -19.51
N LYS A 4 15.56 -43.28 -18.52
CA LYS A 4 14.20 -42.71 -18.54
C LYS A 4 14.31 -41.27 -19.03
N PHE A 5 13.77 -41.06 -20.22
CA PHE A 5 13.63 -39.77 -20.87
C PHE A 5 12.69 -38.87 -20.06
N PHE A 6 13.17 -37.68 -19.71
CA PHE A 6 12.35 -36.55 -19.28
C PHE A 6 11.65 -35.97 -20.51
N LEU A 7 10.32 -35.95 -20.50
CA LEU A 7 9.53 -35.23 -21.50
C LEU A 7 9.05 -33.91 -20.88
N ILE A 8 9.76 -32.84 -21.25
CA ILE A 8 9.45 -31.46 -20.90
C ILE A 8 8.34 -31.01 -21.85
N ALA A 9 7.12 -30.89 -21.36
CA ALA A 9 6.05 -30.21 -22.08
C ALA A 9 6.18 -28.70 -21.84
N ALA A 10 6.80 -28.01 -22.80
CA ALA A 10 6.82 -26.55 -22.85
C ALA A 10 5.44 -26.05 -23.29
N SER A 11 4.62 -25.59 -22.34
CA SER A 11 3.44 -24.78 -22.67
C SER A 11 3.89 -23.40 -23.13
N MET A 12 3.84 -23.16 -24.44
CA MET A 12 3.89 -21.83 -25.04
C MET A 12 2.77 -20.95 -24.46
N LEU A 13 3.15 -19.91 -23.72
CA LEU A 13 2.25 -18.84 -23.33
C LEU A 13 2.25 -17.80 -24.46
N MET A 14 1.10 -17.66 -25.12
CA MET A 14 0.85 -16.66 -26.15
C MET A 14 1.04 -15.25 -25.58
N ILE A 15 2.02 -14.51 -26.10
CA ILE A 15 2.27 -13.11 -25.77
C ILE A 15 1.28 -12.27 -26.61
N ALA A 16 0.23 -11.76 -25.99
CA ALA A 16 -0.59 -10.72 -26.60
C ALA A 16 0.19 -9.39 -26.57
N ALA A 17 0.75 -9.01 -27.71
CA ALA A 17 1.38 -7.70 -27.88
C ALA A 17 0.29 -6.61 -27.90
N SER A 18 0.12 -5.88 -26.80
CA SER A 18 -0.62 -4.62 -26.80
C SER A 18 0.23 -3.56 -27.50
N VAL A 19 -0.01 -3.36 -28.80
CA VAL A 19 0.53 -2.24 -29.56
C VAL A 19 -0.17 -0.97 -29.07
N PHE A 20 0.53 -0.14 -28.30
CA PHE A 20 0.10 1.24 -28.06
C PHE A 20 0.33 2.03 -29.36
N ALA A 21 -0.76 2.49 -29.96
CA ALA A 21 -0.74 3.41 -31.08
C ALA A 21 -0.07 4.73 -30.65
N GLN A 22 1.05 5.07 -31.29
CA GLN A 22 1.60 6.42 -31.20
C GLN A 22 0.76 7.33 -32.11
N ALA A 23 -0.08 8.18 -31.51
CA ALA A 23 -0.63 9.33 -32.21
C ALA A 23 0.49 10.38 -32.31
N ALA A 24 1.28 10.30 -33.39
CA ALA A 24 2.13 11.41 -33.79
C ALA A 24 1.21 12.54 -34.27
N VAL A 25 1.03 13.58 -33.44
CA VAL A 25 0.47 14.85 -33.89
C VAL A 25 1.54 15.52 -34.76
N SER A 26 1.33 15.51 -36.06
CA SER A 26 2.06 16.33 -37.02
C SER A 26 1.79 17.80 -36.72
N SER A 27 2.72 18.49 -36.05
CA SER A 27 2.73 19.95 -36.00
C SER A 27 3.27 20.50 -37.32
N SER A 28 2.46 20.45 -38.38
CA SER A 28 2.67 21.25 -39.58
C SER A 28 1.92 22.57 -39.42
N THR A 29 2.51 23.55 -38.72
CA THR A 29 2.02 24.93 -38.79
C THR A 29 2.80 25.66 -39.87
N ASN A 30 2.15 25.69 -41.03
CA ASN A 30 2.41 26.53 -42.19
C ASN A 30 2.70 27.99 -41.77
N THR A 31 3.93 28.47 -41.95
CA THR A 31 4.26 29.91 -41.90
C THR A 31 3.81 30.56 -43.20
N GLN A 32 2.57 31.04 -43.22
CA GLN A 32 2.04 31.95 -44.25
C GLN A 32 1.59 33.23 -43.55
N GLY A 33 2.22 34.36 -43.89
CA GLY A 33 2.01 35.63 -43.22
C GLY A 33 0.61 36.22 -43.37
N SER A 34 0.19 37.00 -42.38
CA SER A 34 -0.73 38.12 -42.54
C SER A 34 -0.61 39.10 -41.37
N SER A 35 -0.31 40.34 -41.76
CA SER A 35 -0.45 41.63 -41.08
C SER A 35 -1.14 41.67 -39.72
N ALA A 36 -0.44 42.23 -38.73
CA ALA A 36 -0.93 42.62 -37.42
C ALA A 36 -1.96 43.77 -37.50
N PRO A 37 -3.01 43.74 -36.66
CA PRO A 37 -3.57 44.92 -36.05
C PRO A 37 -3.01 45.04 -34.63
N GLN A 38 -2.18 46.06 -34.37
CA GLN A 38 -1.84 46.43 -33.01
C GLN A 38 -3.08 46.99 -32.31
N ILE A 39 -3.63 46.22 -31.37
CA ILE A 39 -4.52 46.74 -30.33
C ILE A 39 -3.79 46.49 -29.01
N SER A 40 -3.17 47.53 -28.45
CA SER A 40 -2.62 47.47 -27.09
C SER A 40 -3.78 47.50 -26.10
N PRO A 41 -3.98 46.47 -25.24
CA PRO A 41 -4.84 46.61 -24.10
C PRO A 41 -4.04 47.28 -22.97
N THR A 42 -4.50 48.45 -22.52
CA THR A 42 -4.03 49.07 -21.29
C THR A 42 -4.30 48.11 -20.12
N PRO A 43 -3.31 47.76 -19.27
CA PRO A 43 -3.56 46.88 -18.13
C PRO A 43 -4.42 47.60 -17.08
N PRO A 44 -5.40 46.92 -16.45
CA PRO A 44 -6.22 47.51 -15.40
C PRO A 44 -5.38 47.83 -14.15
N GLN A 45 -5.50 49.05 -13.64
CA GLN A 45 -4.86 49.55 -12.40
C GLN A 45 -5.52 49.00 -11.13
N ASN A 46 -5.63 47.68 -11.01
CA ASN A 46 -6.04 47.04 -9.76
C ASN A 46 -4.99 46.01 -9.35
N GLU A 47 -3.83 46.51 -8.91
CA GLU A 47 -2.80 45.69 -8.27
C GLU A 47 -3.25 45.36 -6.83
N GLY A 48 -4.19 44.40 -6.73
CA GLY A 48 -4.15 43.49 -5.59
C GLY A 48 -2.82 42.73 -5.60
N PRO A 49 -2.33 42.21 -4.45
CA PRO A 49 -1.08 41.46 -4.42
C PRO A 49 -1.08 40.40 -5.50
N ALA A 50 -0.07 40.43 -6.39
CA ALA A 50 0.03 39.49 -7.49
C ALA A 50 -0.12 38.05 -6.94
N PRO A 51 -0.94 37.19 -7.59
CA PRO A 51 -1.15 35.84 -7.10
C PRO A 51 0.19 35.12 -6.98
N ARG A 52 0.56 34.76 -5.74
CA ARG A 52 1.83 34.09 -5.46
C ARG A 52 1.79 32.71 -6.10
N ILE A 53 2.61 32.49 -7.11
CA ILE A 53 2.75 31.17 -7.73
C ILE A 53 3.42 30.26 -6.67
N PRO A 54 2.77 29.15 -6.27
CA PRO A 54 3.33 28.24 -5.27
C PRO A 54 4.62 27.59 -5.78
N ALA A 55 5.51 27.25 -4.85
CA ALA A 55 6.75 26.55 -5.19
C ALA A 55 6.44 25.10 -5.63
N ILE A 56 7.32 24.51 -6.44
CA ILE A 56 7.16 23.14 -6.94
C ILE A 56 7.03 22.13 -5.77
N GLU A 57 7.79 22.32 -4.70
CA GLU A 57 7.71 21.48 -3.50
C GLU A 57 6.34 21.55 -2.80
N GLU A 58 5.72 22.73 -2.80
CA GLU A 58 4.38 22.92 -2.24
C GLU A 58 3.32 22.22 -3.08
N LEU A 59 3.49 22.22 -4.40
CA LEU A 59 2.64 21.47 -5.33
C LEU A 59 2.81 19.95 -5.17
N ASP A 60 4.04 19.45 -5.02
CA ASP A 60 4.31 18.04 -4.78
C ASP A 60 3.69 17.58 -3.45
N GLN A 61 3.86 18.38 -2.40
CA GLN A 61 3.27 18.10 -1.09
C GLN A 61 1.73 18.13 -1.15
N ALA A 62 1.14 19.11 -1.85
CA ALA A 62 -0.30 19.18 -2.06
C ALA A 62 -0.80 17.97 -2.86
N PHE A 63 -0.06 17.55 -3.88
CA PHE A 63 -0.39 16.38 -4.69
C PHE A 63 -0.36 15.09 -3.86
N LYS A 64 0.64 14.90 -3.01
CA LYS A 64 0.74 13.75 -2.08
C LYS A 64 -0.46 13.63 -1.13
N GLN A 65 -1.14 14.74 -0.80
CA GLN A 65 -2.35 14.69 0.02
C GLN A 65 -3.59 14.20 -0.73
N THR A 66 -3.58 14.29 -2.07
CA THR A 66 -4.69 13.81 -2.91
C THR A 66 -4.79 12.28 -2.88
N SER A 67 -5.95 11.73 -3.26
CA SER A 67 -6.13 10.29 -3.39
C SER A 67 -5.16 9.67 -4.41
N LEU A 68 -4.87 10.38 -5.50
CA LEU A 68 -3.96 9.91 -6.54
C LEU A 68 -2.50 9.92 -6.07
N GLY A 69 -2.07 10.98 -5.38
CA GLY A 69 -0.73 11.05 -4.79
C GLY A 69 -0.50 9.91 -3.79
N LYS A 70 -1.47 9.65 -2.90
CA LYS A 70 -1.42 8.51 -1.97
C LYS A 70 -1.33 7.16 -2.68
N ALA A 71 -2.13 6.97 -3.74
CA ALA A 71 -2.10 5.73 -4.52
C ALA A 71 -0.76 5.53 -5.25
N ALA A 72 -0.16 6.61 -5.76
CA ALA A 72 1.16 6.57 -6.40
C ALA A 72 2.25 6.20 -5.39
N ASP A 73 2.22 6.78 -4.19
CA ASP A 73 3.15 6.46 -3.11
C ASP A 73 2.99 5.01 -2.64
N GLU A 74 1.76 4.54 -2.46
CA GLU A 74 1.49 3.15 -2.10
C GLU A 74 1.98 2.18 -3.18
N ALA A 75 1.75 2.49 -4.46
CA ALA A 75 2.24 1.67 -5.57
C ALA A 75 3.78 1.59 -5.57
N ARG A 76 4.46 2.71 -5.32
CA ARG A 76 5.92 2.77 -5.19
C ARG A 76 6.43 1.93 -4.02
N LEU A 77 5.78 2.01 -2.86
CA LEU A 77 6.13 1.20 -1.68
C LEU A 77 5.86 -0.28 -1.92
N HIS A 78 4.74 -0.61 -2.54
CA HIS A 78 4.37 -1.99 -2.87
C HIS A 78 5.35 -2.62 -3.87
N ALA A 79 5.82 -1.85 -4.86
CA ALA A 79 6.83 -2.32 -5.81
C ALA A 79 8.15 -2.68 -5.10
N GLN A 80 8.66 -1.79 -4.22
CA GLN A 80 9.84 -2.05 -3.40
C GLN A 80 9.66 -3.26 -2.48
N TRP A 81 8.48 -3.37 -1.85
CA TRP A 81 8.13 -4.51 -1.03
C TRP A 81 8.16 -5.83 -1.82
N ARG A 82 7.60 -5.85 -3.04
CA ARG A 82 7.62 -7.04 -3.92
C ARG A 82 9.03 -7.42 -4.33
N GLU A 83 9.85 -6.46 -4.71
CA GLU A 83 11.26 -6.70 -5.06
C GLU A 83 12.00 -7.35 -3.88
N LEU A 84 11.84 -6.76 -2.68
CA LEU A 84 12.48 -7.27 -1.48
C LEU A 84 11.95 -8.67 -1.10
N SER A 85 10.65 -8.88 -1.19
CA SER A 85 10.02 -10.20 -0.98
C SER A 85 10.60 -11.26 -1.90
N ASN A 86 10.75 -10.96 -3.20
CA ASN A 86 11.28 -11.91 -4.17
C ASN A 86 12.73 -12.30 -3.89
N ARG A 87 13.53 -11.39 -3.30
CA ARG A 87 14.90 -11.70 -2.89
C ARG A 87 14.94 -12.66 -1.69
N ILE A 88 14.11 -12.43 -0.68
CA ILE A 88 14.18 -13.20 0.59
C ILE A 88 13.35 -14.48 0.60
N ILE A 89 12.32 -14.61 -0.25
CA ILE A 89 11.35 -15.71 -0.14
C ILE A 89 11.98 -17.11 -0.31
N ASN A 90 13.12 -17.17 -1.01
CA ASN A 90 13.87 -18.39 -1.28
C ASN A 90 14.98 -18.66 -0.26
N ASP A 91 15.11 -17.83 0.79
CA ASP A 91 16.07 -18.10 1.85
C ASP A 91 15.76 -19.44 2.53
N ARG A 92 16.83 -20.19 2.81
CA ARG A 92 16.74 -21.54 3.39
C ARG A 92 15.85 -21.58 4.64
N ASP A 93 16.09 -20.68 5.60
CA ASP A 93 15.34 -20.66 6.87
C ASP A 93 13.84 -20.42 6.66
N LEU A 94 13.48 -19.57 5.68
CA LEU A 94 12.10 -19.25 5.36
C LEU A 94 11.40 -20.41 4.64
N VAL A 95 12.10 -21.07 3.73
CA VAL A 95 11.62 -22.27 3.05
C VAL A 95 11.39 -23.40 4.05
N GLU A 96 12.35 -23.64 4.96
CA GLU A 96 12.22 -24.64 6.03
C GLU A 96 11.07 -24.33 6.97
N ALA A 97 10.94 -23.08 7.45
CA ALA A 97 9.85 -22.66 8.32
C ALA A 97 8.48 -22.82 7.65
N ARG A 98 8.37 -22.46 6.36
CA ARG A 98 7.14 -22.64 5.57
C ARG A 98 6.80 -24.12 5.39
N ALA A 99 7.79 -24.96 5.07
CA ALA A 99 7.60 -26.40 4.94
C ALA A 99 7.20 -27.04 6.27
N ASN A 100 7.80 -26.60 7.38
CA ASN A 100 7.45 -27.05 8.73
C ASN A 100 6.00 -26.69 9.08
N ALA A 101 5.55 -25.48 8.74
CA ALA A 101 4.14 -25.09 8.89
C ALA A 101 3.19 -25.97 8.06
N GLY A 102 3.59 -26.39 6.86
CA GLY A 102 2.83 -27.31 6.01
C GLY A 102 2.70 -28.73 6.56
N LYS A 103 3.64 -29.17 7.42
CA LYS A 103 3.65 -30.50 8.07
C LYS A 103 2.85 -30.56 9.38
N ALA A 104 2.18 -29.47 9.77
CA ALA A 104 1.38 -29.46 10.99
C ALA A 104 0.21 -30.45 10.91
N ARG A 105 -0.07 -31.16 12.00
CA ARG A 105 -1.15 -32.16 12.04
C ARG A 105 -2.48 -31.52 12.43
N THR A 106 -2.43 -30.41 13.16
CA THR A 106 -3.61 -29.68 13.61
C THR A 106 -3.61 -28.24 13.11
N ASP A 107 -4.80 -27.65 13.02
CA ASP A 107 -4.97 -26.24 12.64
C ASP A 107 -4.32 -25.27 13.64
N LEU A 108 -4.37 -25.59 14.94
CA LEU A 108 -3.71 -24.80 15.98
C LEU A 108 -2.19 -24.78 15.79
N GLU A 109 -1.57 -25.94 15.61
CA GLU A 109 -0.13 -26.06 15.32
C GLU A 109 0.24 -25.34 14.03
N LYS A 110 -0.58 -25.48 12.98
CA LYS A 110 -0.36 -24.82 11.69
C LYS A 110 -0.30 -23.31 11.86
N ARG A 111 -1.26 -22.71 12.57
CA ARG A 111 -1.28 -21.26 12.81
C ARG A 111 -0.13 -20.78 13.68
N GLN A 112 0.26 -21.55 14.70
CA GLN A 112 1.44 -21.22 15.51
C GLN A 112 2.71 -21.21 14.67
N ARG A 113 2.90 -22.24 13.83
CA ARG A 113 4.05 -22.32 12.91
C ARG A 113 4.00 -21.24 11.83
N LEU A 114 2.83 -20.92 11.29
CA LEU A 114 2.65 -19.80 10.35
C LEU A 114 2.96 -18.45 11.00
N ARG A 115 2.56 -18.23 12.26
CA ARG A 115 2.92 -17.03 13.01
C ARG A 115 4.43 -16.89 13.16
N ALA A 116 5.13 -17.99 13.48
CA ALA A 116 6.59 -18.01 13.54
C ALA A 116 7.21 -17.71 12.16
N TYR A 117 6.71 -18.35 11.10
CA TYR A 117 7.14 -18.11 9.72
C TYR A 117 6.99 -16.65 9.30
N TYR A 118 5.80 -16.05 9.46
CA TYR A 118 5.59 -14.65 9.08
C TYR A 118 6.39 -13.68 9.93
N THR A 119 6.59 -13.99 11.22
CA THR A 119 7.45 -13.18 12.09
C THR A 119 8.88 -13.16 11.52
N LEU A 120 9.46 -14.33 11.23
CA LEU A 120 10.78 -14.45 10.63
C LEU A 120 10.87 -13.75 9.26
N PHE A 121 9.88 -13.94 8.40
CA PHE A 121 9.80 -13.33 7.06
C PHE A 121 9.85 -11.81 7.13
N TYR A 122 8.98 -11.21 7.94
CA TYR A 122 8.90 -9.76 8.03
C TYR A 122 10.04 -9.14 8.83
N ASP A 123 10.61 -9.85 9.81
CA ASP A 123 11.79 -9.36 10.54
C ASP A 123 13.02 -9.30 9.61
N ARG A 124 13.21 -10.31 8.75
CA ARG A 124 14.28 -10.30 7.75
C ARG A 124 14.05 -9.21 6.69
N MET A 125 12.81 -9.07 6.22
CA MET A 125 12.43 -8.00 5.30
C MET A 125 12.71 -6.61 5.91
N ARG A 126 12.33 -6.39 7.16
CA ARG A 126 12.57 -5.13 7.89
C ARG A 126 14.06 -4.83 8.05
N ALA A 127 14.88 -5.85 8.31
CA ALA A 127 16.33 -5.70 8.45
C ALA A 127 17.01 -5.25 7.14
N GLN A 128 16.48 -5.67 5.99
CA GLN A 128 16.99 -5.31 4.66
C GLN A 128 16.34 -4.05 4.07
N ALA A 129 15.29 -3.51 4.68
CA ALA A 129 14.62 -2.31 4.20
C ALA A 129 15.50 -1.07 4.41
N GLY A 130 15.80 -0.36 3.31
CA GLY A 130 16.67 0.83 3.32
C GLY A 130 15.99 2.12 3.76
N SER A 131 14.66 2.21 3.69
CA SER A 131 13.89 3.42 4.04
C SER A 131 12.95 3.20 5.23
N GLN A 132 12.69 4.26 5.99
CA GLN A 132 11.78 4.22 7.13
C GLN A 132 10.32 4.00 6.69
N GLU A 133 9.91 4.57 5.56
CA GLU A 133 8.57 4.37 5.00
C GLU A 133 8.32 2.90 4.66
N LEU A 134 9.29 2.24 4.02
CA LEU A 134 9.19 0.83 3.70
C LEU A 134 9.15 -0.04 4.97
N LYS A 135 9.93 0.32 6.00
CA LYS A 135 9.88 -0.35 7.31
C LYS A 135 8.48 -0.27 7.94
N SER A 136 7.86 0.91 7.94
CA SER A 136 6.48 1.08 8.44
C SER A 136 5.45 0.33 7.59
N TYR A 137 5.62 0.32 6.26
CA TYR A 137 4.79 -0.46 5.34
C TYR A 137 4.88 -1.96 5.64
N ILE A 138 6.10 -2.47 5.87
CA ILE A 138 6.39 -3.84 6.27
C ILE A 138 5.71 -4.20 7.60
N ASP A 139 5.80 -3.34 8.61
CA ASP A 139 5.17 -3.59 9.93
C ASP A 139 3.65 -3.66 9.83
N THR A 140 3.06 -2.84 8.98
CA THR A 140 1.62 -2.83 8.71
C THR A 140 1.19 -4.16 8.11
N HIS A 141 1.89 -4.62 7.07
CA HIS A 141 1.67 -5.92 6.43
C HIS A 141 1.88 -7.09 7.40
N LYS A 142 2.93 -7.04 8.24
CA LYS A 142 3.17 -8.02 9.30
C LYS A 142 1.98 -8.13 10.23
N THR A 143 1.49 -6.99 10.72
CA THR A 143 0.36 -6.94 11.65
C THR A 143 -0.91 -7.48 11.01
N GLN A 144 -1.18 -7.11 9.75
CA GLN A 144 -2.33 -7.62 8.99
C GLN A 144 -2.27 -9.14 8.82
N HIS A 145 -1.14 -9.71 8.37
CA HIS A 145 -0.98 -11.15 8.22
C HIS A 145 -1.12 -11.90 9.55
N LEU A 146 -0.56 -11.36 10.65
CA LEU A 146 -0.71 -11.98 11.96
C LEU A 146 -2.14 -11.90 12.50
N ALA A 147 -2.87 -10.83 12.19
CA ALA A 147 -4.28 -10.67 12.54
C ALA A 147 -5.16 -11.69 11.80
N LEU A 148 -4.88 -11.98 10.52
CA LEU A 148 -5.59 -13.02 9.75
C LEU A 148 -5.41 -14.42 10.35
N LEU A 149 -4.29 -14.66 11.06
CA LEU A 149 -4.04 -15.93 11.77
C LEU A 149 -4.68 -15.98 13.16
N ALA A 150 -5.26 -14.90 13.67
CA ALA A 150 -5.91 -14.92 14.98
C ALA A 150 -7.28 -15.59 14.88
N GLN A 151 -7.51 -16.65 15.65
CA GLN A 151 -8.82 -17.32 15.70
C GLN A 151 -9.75 -16.59 16.68
N ASN A 152 -10.43 -15.53 16.23
CA ASN A 152 -11.27 -14.70 17.11
C ASN A 152 -12.48 -15.46 17.71
N ARG A 153 -13.05 -16.42 16.98
CA ARG A 153 -14.35 -17.03 17.32
C ARG A 153 -14.31 -18.30 18.18
N VAL A 154 -13.17 -19.00 18.28
CA VAL A 154 -13.15 -20.34 18.91
C VAL A 154 -12.47 -20.33 20.28
N ARG A 155 -11.46 -19.46 20.46
CA ARG A 155 -10.95 -19.01 21.75
C ARG A 155 -10.35 -17.62 21.54
N PRO A 156 -10.83 -16.56 22.19
CA PRO A 156 -10.15 -15.26 22.09
C PRO A 156 -8.68 -15.45 22.48
N SER A 157 -7.78 -15.20 21.53
CA SER A 157 -6.36 -15.05 21.83
C SER A 157 -6.24 -13.92 22.85
N PRO A 158 -5.46 -14.07 23.94
CA PRO A 158 -5.27 -12.98 24.88
C PRO A 158 -4.68 -11.81 24.10
N ALA A 159 -5.49 -10.78 23.88
CA ALA A 159 -5.00 -9.52 23.37
C ALA A 159 -4.03 -8.95 24.41
N PRO A 160 -2.93 -8.30 24.01
CA PRO A 160 -2.18 -7.47 24.95
C PRO A 160 -3.18 -6.50 25.57
N ALA A 161 -3.26 -6.50 26.91
CA ALA A 161 -4.26 -5.77 27.66
C ALA A 161 -4.28 -4.33 27.17
N ALA A 162 -5.37 -3.94 26.50
CA ALA A 162 -5.62 -2.54 26.22
C ALA A 162 -5.70 -1.86 27.58
N THR A 163 -4.78 -0.93 27.81
CA THR A 163 -4.78 -0.03 28.96
C THR A 163 -6.19 0.52 29.12
N ALA A 164 -6.78 0.33 30.29
CA ALA A 164 -8.18 0.66 30.54
C ALA A 164 -8.47 2.12 30.18
N SER A 165 -9.18 2.34 29.06
CA SER A 165 -9.88 3.60 28.85
C SER A 165 -10.99 3.71 29.91
N PRO A 166 -11.09 4.83 30.64
CA PRO A 166 -12.07 4.98 31.70
C PRO A 166 -13.48 4.96 31.12
N LYS A 167 -14.29 4.03 31.62
CA LYS A 167 -15.71 3.91 31.29
C LYS A 167 -16.44 5.20 31.69
N PRO A 168 -17.20 5.86 30.79
CA PRO A 168 -18.00 7.01 31.19
C PRO A 168 -19.10 6.54 32.16
N ARG A 169 -19.20 7.22 33.30
CA ARG A 169 -20.24 6.99 34.32
C ARG A 169 -21.63 7.19 33.68
N PRO A 170 -22.61 6.32 33.96
CA PRO A 170 -23.99 6.60 33.58
C PRO A 170 -24.49 7.83 34.35
N HIS A 171 -25.06 8.79 33.62
CA HIS A 171 -25.70 9.97 34.19
C HIS A 171 -26.87 9.55 35.09
N LEU A 172 -26.84 10.03 36.34
CA LEU A 172 -27.95 9.95 37.29
C LEU A 172 -29.09 10.83 36.77
N HIS A 173 -30.24 10.23 36.48
CA HIS A 173 -31.48 10.96 36.20
C HIS A 173 -31.97 11.64 37.50
N PRO A 174 -32.37 12.92 37.50
CA PRO A 174 -33.05 13.55 38.64
C PRO A 174 -34.46 12.97 38.80
N PRO A 175 -35.00 12.86 40.04
CA PRO A 175 -36.35 12.36 40.28
C PRO A 175 -37.41 13.34 39.75
N GLU A 176 -38.42 12.77 39.08
CA GLU A 176 -39.58 13.47 38.54
C GLU A 176 -40.46 14.04 39.68
N PRO A 177 -40.92 15.30 39.59
CA PRO A 177 -41.77 15.90 40.62
C PRO A 177 -43.21 15.33 40.55
N PRO A 178 -43.91 15.21 41.69
CA PRO A 178 -45.24 14.58 41.72
C PRO A 178 -46.30 15.43 41.02
N LEU A 179 -47.22 14.76 40.32
CA LEU A 179 -48.37 15.38 39.66
C LEU A 179 -49.31 16.07 40.69
N PRO A 180 -49.89 17.23 40.34
CA PRO A 180 -50.88 17.90 41.17
C PRO A 180 -52.21 17.13 41.17
N GLN A 181 -52.95 17.23 42.29
CA GLN A 181 -54.26 16.61 42.51
C GLN A 181 -55.36 17.19 41.61
#